data_AF-A0A3N0BJK4-F1
#
_entry.id   AF-A0A3N0BJK4-F1
#
_cell.length_a   1.000
_cell.length_b   1.000
_cell.length_c   1.000
_cell.angle_alpha   90.00
_cell.angle_beta   90.00
_cell.angle_gamma   90.00
#
_symmetry.space_group_name_H-M   'P 1'
#
loop_
_entity.id
_entity.type
_entity.pdbx_description
1 polymer ?
#
loop_
_entity_poly.entity_id
_entity_poly.type
_entity_poly.pdbx_seq_one_letter_code
_entity_poly.pdbx_strand_id
1 'polypeptide(L)'
;MAYDVTRRDFLKAGGVAGFAAGVAGLGIGSILGTPETALAETVTVTDFVYTCPVCGRKTTDYDALVKHFEEEHPDASSGVPQCVELMINGNVVKVQAEPHWTLRETLLKAVGLTGNAKEMCDRGGCGSCTVLIDGVPALSCSTLVVECPGKQIETSEGIAADERWRPLVEAYAKHDAMQCGYCTPGQFTVAKYIIEKYGQPTEEQIRAELAGNICRCGTYKRHVEAIQEAASAIEGGN
;
A
#
# COMPACT_ATOMS: atom_id res chain seq x y z
N MET A 1 -34.24 -28.00 7.70
CA MET A 1 -33.12 -28.41 8.57
C MET A 1 -31.93 -27.56 8.14
N ALA A 2 -31.56 -26.60 8.99
CA ALA A 2 -30.44 -25.72 8.75
C ALA A 2 -29.13 -26.49 8.98
N TYR A 3 -28.19 -26.39 8.04
CA TYR A 3 -26.82 -26.82 8.26
C TYR A 3 -25.98 -25.56 8.47
N ASP A 4 -25.59 -25.34 9.73
CA ASP A 4 -24.62 -24.32 10.13
C ASP A 4 -23.23 -24.71 9.62
N VAL A 5 -22.75 -24.01 8.60
CA VAL A 5 -21.33 -24.08 8.23
C VAL A 5 -20.57 -23.19 9.20
N THR A 6 -19.77 -23.78 10.08
CA THR A 6 -19.00 -22.99 11.04
C THR A 6 -17.79 -22.36 10.35
N ARG A 7 -17.30 -21.23 10.88
CA ARG A 7 -16.09 -20.54 10.37
C ARG A 7 -14.86 -21.47 10.29
N ARG A 8 -14.83 -22.52 11.12
CA ARG A 8 -13.78 -23.54 11.10
C ARG A 8 -13.88 -24.47 9.89
N ASP A 9 -15.08 -24.74 9.39
CA ASP A 9 -15.31 -25.57 8.21
C ASP A 9 -14.93 -24.83 6.93
N PHE A 10 -15.16 -23.51 6.89
CA PHE A 10 -14.69 -22.63 5.81
C PHE A 10 -13.15 -22.59 5.72
N LEU A 11 -12.46 -22.53 6.87
CA LEU A 11 -10.99 -22.47 6.90
C LEU A 11 -10.32 -23.79 6.56
N LYS A 12 -10.97 -24.93 6.76
CA LYS A 12 -10.47 -26.25 6.32
C LYS A 12 -10.58 -26.43 4.81
N ALA A 13 -11.63 -25.87 4.19
CA ALA A 13 -11.81 -25.91 2.74
C ALA A 13 -10.84 -24.96 2.00
N GLY A 14 -10.42 -23.86 2.64
CA GLY A 14 -9.46 -22.90 2.05
C GLY A 14 -8.01 -23.40 1.95
N GLY A 15 -7.70 -24.60 2.45
CA GLY A 15 -6.33 -25.12 2.53
C GLY A 15 -5.92 -26.15 1.48
N VAL A 16 -6.84 -26.71 0.67
CA VAL A 16 -6.50 -27.78 -0.28
C VAL A 16 -7.35 -27.67 -1.55
N ALA A 17 -6.69 -27.60 -2.71
CA ALA A 17 -7.20 -27.51 -4.08
C ALA A 17 -7.85 -26.14 -4.42
N GLY A 18 -7.35 -25.37 -5.39
CA GLY A 18 -7.09 -25.78 -6.76
C GLY A 18 -8.02 -24.95 -7.65
N PHE A 19 -7.45 -24.27 -8.64
CA PHE A 19 -8.14 -23.41 -9.60
C PHE A 19 -9.41 -24.02 -10.19
N ALA A 20 -10.55 -23.31 -10.10
CA ALA A 20 -11.54 -23.14 -11.19
C ALA A 20 -12.81 -22.39 -10.73
N ALA A 21 -13.10 -21.30 -11.43
CA ALA A 21 -14.41 -20.72 -11.79
C ALA A 21 -15.48 -20.42 -10.71
N GLY A 22 -15.84 -19.14 -10.60
CA GLY A 22 -17.12 -18.71 -10.05
C GLY A 22 -17.17 -17.27 -9.54
N VAL A 23 -16.91 -16.26 -10.39
CA VAL A 23 -17.10 -14.85 -10.02
C VAL A 23 -18.53 -14.43 -10.37
N ALA A 24 -19.39 -14.32 -9.36
CA ALA A 24 -20.61 -13.51 -9.42
C ALA A 24 -20.35 -12.22 -8.64
N GLY A 25 -20.57 -11.10 -9.31
CA GLY A 25 -19.89 -9.84 -9.05
C GLY A 25 -20.21 -9.10 -7.76
N LEU A 26 -19.22 -8.30 -7.35
CA LEU A 26 -19.38 -6.96 -6.79
C LEU A 26 -18.27 -6.11 -7.41
N GLY A 27 -18.65 -5.00 -8.05
CA GLY A 27 -17.74 -4.13 -8.78
C GLY A 27 -16.80 -3.37 -7.84
N ILE A 28 -15.51 -3.57 -8.02
CA ILE A 28 -14.45 -2.59 -8.26
C ILE A 28 -13.43 -3.36 -9.12
N GLY A 29 -13.05 -2.83 -10.27
CA GLY A 29 -12.17 -3.55 -11.21
C GLY A 29 -10.82 -3.85 -10.58
N SER A 30 -10.51 -5.12 -10.37
CA SER A 30 -9.15 -5.63 -10.20
C SER A 30 -9.04 -6.94 -10.98
N ILE A 31 -8.05 -7.02 -11.87
CA ILE A 31 -7.85 -8.17 -12.75
C ILE A 31 -7.04 -9.20 -11.94
N LEU A 32 -7.65 -10.31 -11.54
CA LEU A 32 -6.93 -11.48 -11.03
C LEU A 32 -6.64 -12.43 -12.20
N GLY A 33 -5.35 -12.58 -12.54
CA GLY A 33 -4.88 -13.62 -13.46
C GLY A 33 -4.84 -15.00 -12.81
N THR A 34 -5.02 -16.03 -13.62
CA THR A 34 -4.76 -17.44 -13.28
C THR A 34 -3.25 -17.74 -13.40
N PRO A 35 -2.69 -18.75 -12.71
CA PRO A 35 -1.26 -18.92 -12.56
C PRO A 35 -0.76 -19.97 -13.53
N GLU A 36 0.08 -19.56 -14.47
CA GLU A 36 1.06 -20.48 -15.01
C GLU A 36 2.34 -19.72 -15.31
N THR A 37 3.37 -20.09 -14.54
CA THR A 37 4.81 -20.00 -14.85
C THR A 37 5.35 -18.73 -15.51
N ALA A 38 6.08 -17.98 -14.67
CA ALA A 38 7.05 -16.94 -14.98
C ALA A 38 7.61 -16.91 -16.41
N LEU A 39 7.17 -15.90 -17.15
CA LEU A 39 8.01 -14.96 -17.90
C LEU A 39 7.37 -13.59 -17.65
N ALA A 40 8.19 -12.53 -17.57
CA ALA A 40 7.70 -11.17 -17.44
C ALA A 40 6.89 -10.80 -18.71
N GLU A 41 5.61 -11.17 -18.74
CA GLU A 41 4.67 -10.68 -19.73
C GLU A 41 4.37 -9.22 -19.39
N THR A 42 4.84 -8.33 -20.25
CA THR A 42 4.29 -6.98 -20.37
C THR A 42 2.77 -7.08 -20.44
N VAL A 43 2.11 -6.78 -19.33
CA VAL A 43 0.66 -6.61 -19.26
C VAL A 43 0.33 -5.45 -20.20
N THR A 44 -0.15 -5.76 -21.40
CA THR A 44 -0.71 -4.76 -22.29
C THR A 44 -1.99 -4.25 -21.63
N VAL A 45 -1.91 -3.07 -21.02
CA VAL A 45 -3.04 -2.36 -20.44
C VAL A 45 -4.08 -2.17 -21.55
N THR A 46 -5.16 -2.94 -21.50
CA THR A 46 -6.34 -2.69 -22.33
C THR A 46 -6.96 -1.37 -21.90
N ASP A 47 -6.99 -0.42 -22.82
CA ASP A 47 -7.59 0.92 -22.81
C ASP A 47 -8.00 1.47 -21.43
N PHE A 48 -7.21 2.40 -20.93
CA PHE A 48 -7.50 3.12 -19.69
C PHE A 48 -8.87 3.81 -19.79
N VAL A 49 -9.87 3.35 -19.04
CA VAL A 49 -11.21 3.96 -19.02
C VAL A 49 -11.24 5.08 -18.00
N TYR A 50 -11.20 6.31 -18.49
CA TYR A 50 -11.30 7.51 -17.67
C TYR A 50 -12.75 7.74 -17.26
N THR A 51 -13.00 7.97 -15.98
CA THR A 51 -14.36 8.24 -15.48
C THR A 51 -14.45 9.65 -14.93
N CYS A 52 -15.47 10.40 -15.33
CA CYS A 52 -15.77 11.72 -14.78
C CYS A 52 -16.29 11.58 -13.33
N PRO A 53 -15.68 12.24 -12.33
CA PRO A 53 -16.08 12.10 -10.93
C PRO A 53 -17.42 12.78 -10.63
N VAL A 54 -17.88 13.70 -11.48
CA VAL A 54 -19.12 14.47 -11.28
C VAL A 54 -20.35 13.71 -11.80
N CYS A 55 -20.30 13.17 -13.02
CA CYS A 55 -21.45 12.53 -13.66
C CYS A 55 -21.25 11.05 -14.02
N GLY A 56 -20.05 10.49 -13.81
CA GLY A 56 -19.74 9.09 -14.10
C GLY A 56 -19.55 8.77 -15.59
N ARG A 57 -19.52 9.77 -16.48
CA ARG A 57 -19.25 9.55 -17.91
C ARG A 57 -17.89 8.90 -18.09
N LYS A 58 -17.84 7.86 -18.92
CA LYS A 58 -16.61 7.13 -19.26
C LYS A 58 -16.06 7.61 -20.60
N THR A 59 -14.76 7.84 -20.67
CA THR A 59 -14.02 8.11 -21.92
C THR A 59 -12.84 7.15 -22.02
N THR A 60 -12.37 6.91 -23.24
CA THR A 60 -11.20 6.06 -23.52
C THR A 60 -9.93 6.89 -23.73
N ASP A 61 -10.07 8.20 -23.71
CA ASP A 61 -9.01 9.18 -23.91
C ASP A 61 -9.08 10.25 -22.83
N TYR A 62 -7.91 10.71 -22.37
CA TYR A 62 -7.77 11.67 -21.30
C TYR A 62 -8.20 13.07 -21.75
N ASP A 63 -7.80 13.50 -22.95
CA ASP A 63 -8.17 14.82 -23.48
C ASP A 63 -9.69 14.90 -23.68
N ALA A 64 -10.34 13.80 -24.07
CA ALA A 64 -11.79 13.69 -24.11
C ALA A 64 -12.45 13.81 -22.73
N LEU A 65 -11.82 13.31 -21.66
CA LEU A 65 -12.29 13.53 -20.29
C LEU A 65 -12.16 15.00 -19.89
N VAL A 66 -10.99 15.60 -20.13
CA VAL A 66 -10.70 17.01 -19.81
C VAL A 66 -11.73 17.90 -20.49
N LYS A 67 -11.92 17.72 -21.80
CA LYS A 67 -12.91 18.47 -22.57
C LYS A 67 -14.32 18.30 -22.03
N HIS A 68 -14.74 17.07 -21.73
CA HIS A 68 -16.06 16.80 -21.14
C HIS A 68 -16.22 17.52 -19.79
N PHE A 69 -15.20 17.49 -18.94
CA PHE A 69 -15.22 18.11 -17.63
C PHE A 69 -15.35 19.64 -17.75
N GLU A 70 -14.57 20.26 -18.62
CA GLU A 70 -14.59 21.70 -18.86
C GLU A 70 -15.91 22.19 -19.49
N GLU A 71 -16.50 21.42 -20.41
CA GLU A 71 -17.73 21.80 -21.11
C GLU A 71 -19.00 21.55 -20.28
N GLU A 72 -19.10 20.41 -19.60
CA GLU A 72 -20.33 19.99 -18.91
C GLU A 72 -20.32 20.32 -17.41
N HIS A 73 -19.15 20.62 -16.83
CA HIS A 73 -18.98 20.92 -15.41
C HIS A 73 -18.17 22.20 -15.14
N PRO A 74 -18.50 23.35 -15.78
CA PRO A 74 -17.72 24.58 -15.65
C PRO A 74 -17.68 25.16 -14.22
N ASP A 75 -18.68 24.83 -13.40
CA ASP A 75 -18.80 25.31 -12.01
C ASP A 75 -18.30 24.28 -10.97
N ALA A 76 -17.72 23.15 -11.40
CA ALA A 76 -17.21 22.15 -10.47
C ALA A 76 -16.05 22.71 -9.64
N SER A 77 -16.12 22.56 -8.31
CA SER A 77 -15.08 22.99 -7.38
C SER A 77 -13.84 22.08 -7.39
N SER A 78 -13.97 20.86 -7.91
CA SER A 78 -12.88 19.90 -8.11
C SER A 78 -12.18 20.18 -9.44
N GLY A 79 -10.84 20.26 -9.43
CA GLY A 79 -10.06 20.37 -10.67
C GLY A 79 -10.14 19.09 -11.52
N VAL A 80 -9.80 19.22 -12.80
CA VAL A 80 -9.82 18.10 -13.76
C VAL A 80 -8.94 16.95 -13.23
N PRO A 81 -9.45 15.70 -13.17
CA PRO A 81 -8.64 14.55 -12.78
C PRO A 81 -7.36 14.47 -13.60
N GLN A 82 -6.25 14.15 -12.98
CA GLN A 82 -4.92 14.06 -13.58
C GLN A 82 -4.55 12.59 -13.84
N CYS A 83 -3.95 12.31 -14.99
CA CYS A 83 -3.30 11.04 -15.24
C CYS A 83 -1.85 11.12 -14.73
N VAL A 84 -1.53 10.35 -13.69
CA VAL A 84 -0.19 10.33 -13.08
C VAL A 84 0.44 8.95 -13.23
N GLU A 85 1.73 8.93 -13.55
CA GLU A 85 2.55 7.72 -13.59
C GLU A 85 3.40 7.65 -12.31
N LEU A 86 3.26 6.55 -11.57
CA LEU A 86 3.88 6.34 -10.27
C LEU A 86 4.79 5.10 -10.33
N MET A 87 5.91 5.13 -9.62
CA MET A 87 6.75 3.95 -9.41
C MET A 87 6.51 3.42 -8.00
N ILE A 88 5.74 2.33 -7.89
CA ILE A 88 5.32 1.75 -6.61
C ILE A 88 5.83 0.32 -6.51
N ASN A 89 6.63 0.02 -5.48
CA ASN A 89 7.21 -1.30 -5.24
C ASN A 89 7.92 -1.86 -6.49
N GLY A 90 8.66 -1.00 -7.20
CA GLY A 90 9.39 -1.33 -8.44
C GLY A 90 8.53 -1.45 -9.71
N ASN A 91 7.22 -1.22 -9.62
CA ASN A 91 6.30 -1.31 -10.76
C ASN A 91 5.82 0.08 -11.18
N VAL A 92 5.75 0.31 -12.50
CA VAL A 92 5.13 1.50 -13.07
C VAL A 92 3.62 1.34 -13.07
N VAL A 93 2.92 2.23 -12.37
CA VAL A 93 1.45 2.24 -12.25
C VAL A 93 0.93 3.58 -12.74
N LYS A 94 0.04 3.54 -13.74
CA LYS A 94 -0.69 4.71 -14.22
C LYS A 94 -2.04 4.79 -13.50
N VAL A 95 -2.35 5.94 -12.91
CA VAL A 95 -3.61 6.16 -12.19
C VAL A 95 -4.24 7.48 -12.60
N GLN A 96 -5.57 7.50 -12.60
CA GLN A 96 -6.35 8.72 -12.68
C GLN A 96 -6.64 9.16 -11.25
N ALA A 97 -6.15 10.34 -10.88
CA ALA A 97 -6.31 10.88 -9.55
C ALA A 97 -6.89 12.28 -9.61
N GLU A 98 -7.78 12.62 -8.68
CA GLU A 98 -8.20 14.01 -8.56
C GLU A 98 -7.03 14.86 -8.03
N PRO A 99 -6.93 16.16 -8.39
CA PRO A 99 -5.79 16.98 -7.97
C PRO A 99 -5.56 17.05 -6.45
N HIS A 100 -6.62 16.86 -5.67
CA HIS A 100 -6.57 16.89 -4.20
C HIS A 100 -6.28 15.51 -3.56
N TRP A 101 -6.22 14.44 -4.36
CA TRP A 101 -5.99 13.11 -3.82
C TRP A 101 -4.61 13.03 -3.18
N THR A 102 -4.61 12.49 -1.97
CA THR A 102 -3.38 12.13 -1.29
C THR A 102 -2.81 10.84 -1.87
N LEU A 103 -1.52 10.60 -1.64
CA LEU A 103 -0.90 9.33 -1.99
C LEU A 103 -1.60 8.17 -1.27
N ARG A 104 -2.02 8.37 0.00
CA ARG A 104 -2.78 7.36 0.76
C ARG A 104 -4.08 7.00 0.06
N GLU A 105 -4.85 8.02 -0.34
CA GLU A 105 -6.13 7.84 -1.02
C GLU A 105 -5.95 7.11 -2.35
N THR A 106 -4.90 7.47 -3.10
CA THR A 106 -4.54 6.81 -4.37
C THR A 106 -4.19 5.34 -4.15
N LEU A 107 -3.34 5.04 -3.15
CA LEU A 107 -2.95 3.67 -2.81
C LEU A 107 -4.18 2.82 -2.48
N LEU A 108 -5.14 3.35 -1.71
CA LEU A 108 -6.35 2.64 -1.33
C LEU A 108 -7.32 2.47 -2.51
N LYS A 109 -7.68 3.57 -3.18
CA LYS A 109 -8.82 3.62 -4.10
C LYS A 109 -8.45 3.21 -5.53
N ALA A 110 -7.27 3.59 -6.00
CA ALA A 110 -6.85 3.36 -7.38
C ALA A 110 -5.91 2.17 -7.52
N VAL A 111 -4.98 1.98 -6.58
CA VAL A 111 -3.98 0.90 -6.68
C VAL A 111 -4.45 -0.38 -5.97
N GLY A 112 -5.21 -0.26 -4.88
CA GLY A 112 -5.68 -1.39 -4.07
C GLY A 112 -4.65 -1.90 -3.06
N LEU A 113 -3.59 -1.14 -2.77
CA LEU A 113 -2.65 -1.44 -1.70
C LEU A 113 -3.20 -0.90 -0.38
N THR A 114 -3.43 -1.80 0.58
CA THR A 114 -4.18 -1.48 1.80
C THR A 114 -3.31 -1.46 3.06
N GLY A 115 -2.07 -1.91 2.97
CA GLY A 115 -1.09 -1.97 4.06
C GLY A 115 -0.86 -0.58 4.63
N ASN A 116 -0.23 0.32 3.87
CA ASN A 116 0.07 1.68 4.32
C ASN A 116 -1.04 2.68 4.00
N ALA A 117 -2.18 2.25 3.46
CA ALA A 117 -3.30 3.14 3.17
C ALA A 117 -4.27 3.32 4.36
N LYS A 118 -3.77 3.18 5.60
CA LYS A 118 -4.57 3.27 6.83
C LYS A 118 -4.97 4.71 7.15
N GLU A 119 -6.23 4.88 7.54
CA GLU A 119 -6.76 6.14 8.07
C GLU A 119 -6.92 6.01 9.58
N MET A 120 -5.94 6.46 10.36
CA MET A 120 -6.12 6.55 11.82
C MET A 120 -6.45 7.96 12.27
N CYS A 121 -5.80 8.97 11.68
CA CYS A 121 -5.97 10.37 12.06
C CYS A 121 -6.21 11.33 10.89
N ASP A 122 -5.77 10.97 9.68
CA ASP A 122 -5.81 11.79 8.45
C ASP A 122 -5.26 13.23 8.61
N ARG A 123 -4.34 13.41 9.56
CA ARG A 123 -3.79 14.72 9.95
C ARG A 123 -2.30 14.65 10.31
N GLY A 124 -1.61 13.63 9.79
CA GLY A 124 -0.18 13.42 9.99
C GLY A 124 0.29 13.06 11.40
N GLY A 125 -0.62 12.83 12.36
CA GLY A 125 -0.25 12.57 13.76
C GLY A 125 0.08 11.12 14.12
N CYS A 126 -0.35 10.13 13.33
CA CYS A 126 -0.34 8.72 13.75
C CYS A 126 0.75 7.83 13.13
N GLY A 127 1.31 8.20 11.98
CA GLY A 127 2.27 7.39 11.22
C GLY A 127 1.75 6.10 10.57
N SER A 128 0.50 5.65 10.82
CA SER A 128 -0.02 4.41 10.20
C SER A 128 -0.04 4.41 8.66
N CYS A 129 0.02 5.59 8.05
CA CYS A 129 0.07 5.79 6.60
C CYS A 129 1.50 5.97 6.04
N THR A 130 2.53 5.76 6.86
CA THR A 130 3.93 6.00 6.46
C THR A 130 4.31 5.07 5.31
N VAL A 131 4.82 5.63 4.22
CA VAL A 131 5.48 4.91 3.10
C VAL A 131 6.94 5.35 3.03
N LEU A 132 7.79 4.68 2.23
CA LEU A 132 9.08 5.28 1.84
C LEU A 132 8.89 5.99 0.50
N ILE A 133 9.39 7.23 0.42
CA ILE A 133 9.52 7.99 -0.83
C ILE A 133 11.00 8.28 -1.01
N ASP A 134 11.59 7.76 -2.09
CA ASP A 134 13.02 7.84 -2.37
C ASP A 134 13.87 7.34 -1.17
N GLY A 135 13.42 6.26 -0.52
CA GLY A 135 14.05 5.65 0.66
C GLY A 135 13.80 6.38 1.98
N VAL A 136 13.05 7.49 2.00
CA VAL A 136 12.79 8.29 3.21
C VAL A 136 11.35 8.11 3.68
N PRO A 137 11.10 7.89 4.99
CA PRO A 137 9.75 7.85 5.53
C PRO A 137 8.95 9.12 5.27
N ALA A 138 7.77 8.98 4.69
CA ALA A 138 6.84 10.08 4.42
C ALA A 138 5.40 9.70 4.73
N LEU A 139 4.61 10.68 5.16
CA LEU A 139 3.20 10.50 5.53
C LEU A 139 2.33 10.58 4.27
N SER A 140 1.88 9.44 3.75
CA SER A 140 1.11 9.42 2.50
C SER A 140 -0.23 10.16 2.57
N CYS A 141 -0.79 10.39 3.78
CA CYS A 141 -2.02 11.19 3.96
C CYS A 141 -1.80 12.70 3.83
N SER A 142 -0.55 13.16 3.76
CA SER A 142 -0.19 14.59 3.64
C SER A 142 0.68 14.86 2.42
N THR A 143 0.87 13.86 1.56
CA THR A 143 1.56 13.97 0.28
C THR A 143 0.54 13.91 -0.83
N LEU A 144 0.56 14.86 -1.76
CA LEU A 144 -0.32 14.82 -2.92
C LEU A 144 0.24 13.85 -3.96
N VAL A 145 -0.64 13.06 -4.56
CA VAL A 145 -0.23 12.08 -5.58
C VAL A 145 0.35 12.77 -6.83
N VAL A 146 -0.12 13.98 -7.14
CA VAL A 146 0.38 14.77 -8.28
C VAL A 146 1.83 15.23 -8.11
N GLU A 147 2.39 15.18 -6.89
CA GLU A 147 3.79 15.49 -6.59
C GLU A 147 4.70 14.24 -6.61
N CYS A 148 4.10 13.06 -6.76
CA CYS A 148 4.78 11.77 -6.71
C CYS A 148 5.42 11.27 -8.03
N PRO A 149 5.10 11.78 -9.24
CA PRO A 149 5.78 11.33 -10.45
C PRO A 149 7.31 11.47 -10.37
N GLY A 150 8.02 10.46 -10.87
CA GLY A 150 9.48 10.38 -10.84
C GLY A 150 10.10 9.92 -9.52
N LYS A 151 9.30 9.68 -8.49
CA LYS A 151 9.75 9.21 -7.16
C LYS A 151 9.56 7.70 -7.01
N GLN A 152 10.42 7.08 -6.22
CA GLN A 152 10.31 5.67 -5.83
C GLN A 152 9.46 5.54 -4.58
N ILE A 153 8.33 4.87 -4.67
CA ILE A 153 7.42 4.64 -3.53
C ILE A 153 7.50 3.19 -3.11
N GLU A 154 7.74 2.95 -1.81
CA GLU A 154 7.70 1.61 -1.24
C GLU A 154 6.68 1.51 -0.11
N THR A 155 5.91 0.44 -0.14
CA THR A 155 4.90 0.10 0.86
C THR A 155 5.29 -1.20 1.58
N SER A 156 4.65 -1.46 2.71
CA SER A 156 4.79 -2.69 3.49
C SER A 156 4.54 -3.95 2.66
N GLU A 157 3.65 -3.93 1.67
CA GLU A 157 3.43 -5.05 0.75
C GLU A 157 4.66 -5.31 -0.12
N GLY A 158 5.28 -4.26 -0.67
CA GLY A 158 6.52 -4.39 -1.45
C GLY A 158 7.67 -4.91 -0.61
N ILE A 159 7.83 -4.35 0.59
CA ILE A 159 8.86 -4.77 1.54
C ILE A 159 8.64 -6.24 1.94
N ALA A 160 7.42 -6.65 2.26
CA ALA A 160 7.13 -8.02 2.66
C ALA A 160 7.28 -9.05 1.51
N ALA A 161 7.16 -8.61 0.26
CA ALA A 161 7.35 -9.46 -0.92
C ALA A 161 8.82 -9.62 -1.33
N ASP A 162 9.71 -8.71 -0.90
CA ASP A 162 11.14 -8.78 -1.17
C ASP A 162 11.83 -9.77 -0.21
N GLU A 163 12.47 -10.78 -0.78
CA GLU A 163 13.17 -11.84 -0.06
C GLU A 163 14.24 -11.31 0.88
N ARG A 164 14.88 -10.18 0.55
CA ARG A 164 15.87 -9.52 1.42
C ARG A 164 15.29 -9.16 2.78
N TRP A 165 14.00 -8.82 2.82
CA TRP A 165 13.31 -8.35 4.03
C TRP A 165 12.54 -9.46 4.75
N ARG A 166 12.64 -10.72 4.29
CA ARG A 166 12.05 -11.88 4.98
C ARG A 166 12.42 -11.94 6.47
N PRO A 167 13.68 -11.70 6.90
CA PRO A 167 14.01 -11.76 8.33
C PRO A 167 13.25 -10.72 9.16
N LEU A 168 12.90 -9.57 8.57
CA LEU A 168 12.09 -8.55 9.25
C LEU A 168 10.65 -9.01 9.47
N VAL A 169 10.04 -9.66 8.47
CA VAL A 169 8.70 -10.25 8.59
C VAL A 169 8.69 -11.33 9.68
N GLU A 170 9.68 -12.22 9.66
CA GLU A 170 9.81 -13.31 10.63
C GLU A 170 10.04 -12.79 12.05
N ALA A 171 10.89 -11.78 12.22
CA ALA A 171 11.12 -11.16 13.52
C ALA A 171 9.86 -10.49 14.07
N TYR A 172 9.09 -9.78 13.22
CA TYR A 172 7.81 -9.18 13.64
C TYR A 172 6.81 -10.23 14.13
N ALA A 173 6.74 -11.38 13.46
CA ALA A 173 5.90 -12.50 13.88
C ALA A 173 6.41 -13.13 15.19
N LYS A 174 7.72 -13.38 15.29
CA LYS A 174 8.36 -14.04 16.45
C LYS A 174 8.21 -13.23 17.73
N HIS A 175 8.37 -11.91 17.66
CA HIS A 175 8.31 -11.02 18.81
C HIS A 175 6.90 -10.51 19.14
N ASP A 176 5.87 -11.01 18.44
CA ASP A 176 4.50 -10.49 18.52
C ASP A 176 4.48 -8.94 18.41
N ALA A 177 5.24 -8.39 17.45
CA ALA A 177 5.34 -6.96 17.18
C ALA A 177 4.06 -6.38 16.52
N MET A 178 2.91 -6.98 16.83
CA MET A 178 1.58 -6.56 16.45
C MET A 178 0.56 -7.16 17.42
N GLN A 179 -0.54 -6.44 17.64
CA GLN A 179 -1.75 -6.99 18.25
C GLN A 179 -2.93 -6.79 17.30
N CYS A 180 -3.52 -5.58 17.26
CA CYS A 180 -4.58 -5.28 16.29
C CYS A 180 -4.05 -5.13 14.85
N GLY A 181 -2.74 -4.93 14.69
CA GLY A 181 -2.09 -4.79 13.38
C GLY A 181 -2.28 -3.45 12.68
N TYR A 182 -3.11 -2.53 13.18
CA TYR A 182 -3.48 -1.32 12.43
C TYR A 182 -2.29 -0.37 12.16
N CYS A 183 -1.42 -0.18 13.15
CA CYS A 183 -0.19 0.63 13.00
C CYS A 183 0.97 -0.13 12.36
N THR A 184 0.89 -1.46 12.29
CA THR A 184 2.03 -2.32 11.93
C THR A 184 2.61 -2.00 10.55
N PRO A 185 1.83 -1.72 9.49
CA PRO A 185 2.39 -1.34 8.19
C PRO A 185 3.31 -0.12 8.24
N GLY A 186 2.91 0.95 8.94
CA GLY A 186 3.74 2.14 9.13
C GLY A 186 5.00 1.85 9.93
N GLN A 187 4.88 1.15 11.07
CA GLN A 187 6.01 0.73 11.91
C GLN A 187 7.02 -0.14 11.12
N PHE A 188 6.51 -1.10 10.35
CA PHE A 188 7.28 -2.04 9.54
C PHE A 188 8.01 -1.33 8.39
N THR A 189 7.38 -0.33 7.80
CA THR A 189 8.00 0.47 6.73
C THR A 189 9.15 1.34 7.26
N VAL A 190 8.97 1.95 8.45
CA VAL A 190 10.07 2.69 9.10
C VAL A 190 11.17 1.74 9.59
N ALA A 191 10.84 0.53 10.01
CA ALA A 191 11.82 -0.48 10.39
C ALA A 191 12.83 -0.79 9.28
N LYS A 192 12.37 -0.91 8.02
CA LYS A 192 13.26 -1.02 6.85
C LYS A 192 14.25 0.15 6.81
N TYR A 193 13.73 1.39 6.83
CA TYR A 193 14.57 2.59 6.79
C TYR A 193 15.59 2.64 7.94
N ILE A 194 15.21 2.25 9.15
CA ILE A 194 16.13 2.18 10.30
C ILE A 194 17.28 1.20 10.02
N ILE A 195 16.98 0.01 9.50
CA ILE A 195 18.00 -1.03 9.22
C ILE A 195 18.93 -0.56 8.10
N GLU A 196 18.40 0.03 7.02
CA GLU A 196 19.24 0.56 5.94
C GLU A 196 20.13 1.73 6.42
N LYS A 197 19.61 2.59 7.29
CA LYS A 197 20.33 3.76 7.79
C LYS A 197 21.44 3.43 8.79
N TYR A 198 21.24 2.43 9.64
CA TYR A 198 22.13 2.17 10.79
C TYR A 198 22.84 0.81 10.74
N GLY A 199 22.36 -0.15 9.94
CA GLY A 199 22.82 -1.53 9.95
C GLY A 199 22.44 -2.26 11.23
N GLN A 200 23.08 -1.93 12.35
CA GLN A 200 22.83 -2.46 13.69
C GLN A 200 22.35 -1.33 14.64
N PRO A 201 21.08 -0.91 14.55
CA PRO A 201 20.56 0.23 15.30
C PRO A 201 20.48 -0.05 16.80
N THR A 202 20.80 0.96 17.62
CA THR A 202 20.55 0.92 19.07
C THR A 202 19.07 1.10 19.39
N GLU A 203 18.65 0.71 20.60
CA GLU A 203 17.27 0.90 21.04
C GLU A 203 16.85 2.38 21.00
N GLU A 204 17.75 3.30 21.37
CA GLU A 204 17.51 4.74 21.35
C GLU A 204 17.28 5.25 19.93
N GLN A 205 18.07 4.77 18.95
CA GLN A 205 17.91 5.11 17.54
C GLN A 205 16.56 4.60 17.01
N ILE A 206 16.20 3.35 17.32
CA ILE A 206 14.92 2.78 16.90
C ILE A 206 13.76 3.59 17.48
N ARG A 207 13.79 3.90 18.78
CA ARG A 207 12.73 4.66 19.45
C ARG A 207 12.60 6.07 18.88
N ALA A 208 13.71 6.72 18.56
CA ALA A 208 13.70 8.06 17.97
C ALA A 208 13.03 8.05 16.58
N GLU A 209 13.40 7.10 15.72
CA GLU A 209 12.85 7.01 14.36
C GLU A 209 11.39 6.52 14.34
N LEU A 210 10.99 5.66 15.29
CA LEU A 210 9.60 5.22 15.43
C LEU A 210 8.69 6.24 16.14
N ALA A 211 9.21 7.37 16.64
CA ALA A 211 8.43 8.34 17.41
C ALA A 211 7.24 8.92 16.63
N GLY A 212 7.31 8.94 15.29
CA GLY A 212 6.21 9.35 14.42
C GLY A 212 5.09 8.31 14.22
N ASN A 213 5.24 7.08 14.75
CA ASN A 213 4.30 5.98 14.57
C ASN A 213 3.65 5.57 15.90
N ILE A 214 2.36 5.85 16.03
CA ILE A 214 1.61 5.60 17.26
C ILE A 214 1.03 4.18 17.27
N CYS A 215 1.23 3.46 18.38
CA CYS A 215 0.60 2.18 18.66
C CYS A 215 -0.28 2.26 19.92
N ARG A 216 -1.60 2.03 19.75
CA ARG A 216 -2.53 2.03 20.89
C ARG A 216 -2.51 0.73 21.69
N CYS A 217 -2.07 -0.37 21.09
CA CYS A 217 -1.91 -1.66 21.75
C CYS A 217 -0.68 -1.74 22.66
N GLY A 218 0.26 -0.79 22.55
CA GLY A 218 1.45 -0.72 23.40
C GLY A 218 2.58 -1.68 23.01
N THR A 219 2.67 -2.12 21.75
CA THR A 219 3.70 -3.06 21.26
C THR A 219 5.08 -2.41 21.02
N TYR A 220 5.32 -1.18 21.49
CA TYR A 220 6.54 -0.40 21.19
C TYR A 220 7.85 -1.17 21.47
N LYS A 221 7.95 -1.82 22.64
CA LYS A 221 9.14 -2.61 22.99
C LYS A 221 9.37 -3.80 22.04
N ARG A 222 8.29 -4.41 21.58
CA ARG A 222 8.32 -5.56 20.67
C ARG A 222 8.76 -5.16 19.26
N HIS A 223 8.42 -3.95 18.82
CA HIS A 223 8.98 -3.40 17.57
C HIS A 223 10.49 -3.24 17.67
N VAL A 224 11.01 -2.73 18.80
CA VAL A 224 12.45 -2.61 19.02
C VAL A 224 13.14 -3.98 18.94
N GLU A 225 12.62 -4.96 19.69
CA GLU A 225 13.17 -6.33 19.73
C GLU A 225 13.17 -6.99 18.35
N ALA A 226 12.07 -6.84 17.59
CA ALA A 226 11.97 -7.35 16.23
C ALA A 226 12.96 -6.68 15.26
N ILE A 227 13.13 -5.36 15.35
CA ILE A 227 14.04 -4.61 14.47
C ILE A 227 15.49 -4.98 14.74
N GLN A 228 15.89 -5.14 16.00
CA GLN A 228 17.26 -5.54 16.35
C GLN A 228 17.59 -6.96 15.90
N GLU A 229 16.64 -7.89 16.04
CA GLU A 229 16.83 -9.25 15.53
C GLU A 229 16.93 -9.26 14.00
N ALA A 230 16.03 -8.57 13.31
CA ALA A 230 16.04 -8.47 11.86
C ALA A 230 17.34 -7.83 11.34
N ALA A 231 17.79 -6.75 11.99
CA ALA A 231 19.06 -6.09 11.69
C ALA A 231 20.25 -7.05 11.76
N SER A 232 20.29 -7.93 12.78
CA SER A 232 21.36 -8.92 12.93
C SER A 232 21.37 -9.98 11.81
N ALA A 233 20.21 -10.25 11.21
CA ALA A 233 20.04 -11.26 10.16
C ALA A 233 20.16 -10.69 8.73
N ILE A 234 19.93 -9.39 8.54
CA ILE A 234 20.01 -8.71 7.25
C ILE A 234 21.41 -8.12 7.11
N GLU A 235 22.29 -8.82 6.39
CA GLU A 235 23.60 -8.28 6.04
C GLU A 235 23.44 -7.09 5.07
N GLY A 236 24.01 -5.91 5.41
CA GLY A 236 24.21 -4.82 4.44
C GLY A 236 23.66 -3.43 4.78
N GLY A 237 23.61 -3.01 6.04
CA GLY A 237 23.50 -1.59 6.37
C GLY A 237 24.88 -1.00 6.67
N ASN A 238 25.40 -0.20 5.75
CA ASN A 238 26.57 0.68 5.91
C ASN A 238 26.45 1.87 4.96
#